data_AF-A0A3E0VMN2-F1
#
_entry.id   AF-A0A3E0VMN2-F1
#
_cell.length_a   1.000
_cell.length_b   1.000
_cell.length_c   1.000
_cell.angle_alpha   90.00
_cell.angle_beta   90.00
_cell.angle_gamma   90.00
#
_symmetry.space_group_name_H-M   'P 1'
#
loop_
_entity.id
_entity.type
_entity.pdbx_description
1 polymer ?
#
loop_
_entity_poly.entity_id
_entity_poly.type
_entity_poly.pdbx_seq_one_letter_code
_entity_poly.pdbx_strand_id
1 'polypeptide(L)'
;MSAGPLVATLQVGGPTAVGRLLRGVPRAVAEHPVWLQAVDPVARMLVPGARTSGSAGGGRREFYGVTRARAITAVDAAWDGSALGAVQRLEPPVTFGFGSAPATPTLVDIVTSIRERA
;
A
#
# COMPACT_ATOMS: atom_id res chain seq x y z
N MET A 1 5.48 -18.38 4.88
CA MET A 1 5.11 -17.51 6.02
C MET A 1 3.71 -17.93 6.44
N SER A 2 3.50 -18.34 7.70
CA SER A 2 2.15 -18.58 8.24
C SER A 2 1.76 -17.37 9.09
N ALA A 3 0.52 -16.90 8.96
CA ALA A 3 0.02 -15.76 9.73
C ALA A 3 -0.44 -16.18 11.14
N GLY A 4 0.25 -17.14 11.77
CA GLY A 4 -0.20 -17.76 13.01
C GLY A 4 -1.59 -18.39 12.85
N PRO A 5 -2.50 -18.21 13.83
CA PRO A 5 -3.85 -18.79 13.81
C PRO A 5 -4.86 -17.97 12.99
N LEU A 6 -4.39 -17.00 12.19
CA LEU A 6 -5.25 -16.20 11.31
C LEU A 6 -5.69 -17.03 10.10
N VAL A 7 -7.01 -17.11 9.90
CA VAL A 7 -7.63 -17.56 8.66
C VAL A 7 -8.38 -16.36 8.09
N ALA A 8 -8.10 -16.01 6.82
CA ALA A 8 -8.77 -14.90 6.15
C ALA A 8 -9.04 -15.22 4.68
N THR A 9 -10.25 -14.90 4.23
CA THR A 9 -10.64 -14.93 2.82
C THR A 9 -11.01 -13.51 2.40
N LEU A 10 -10.41 -13.02 1.32
CA LEU A 10 -10.69 -11.68 0.79
C LEU A 10 -11.44 -11.78 -0.53
N GLN A 11 -12.48 -10.97 -0.68
CA GLN A 11 -13.10 -10.72 -1.97
C GLN A 11 -12.47 -9.48 -2.60
N VAL A 12 -11.82 -9.68 -3.75
CA VAL A 12 -11.10 -8.61 -4.45
C VAL A 12 -11.96 -8.09 -5.60
N GLY A 13 -12.49 -6.89 -5.45
CA GLY A 13 -13.28 -6.18 -6.45
C GLY A 13 -12.46 -5.59 -7.60
N GLY A 14 -13.08 -4.65 -8.31
CA GLY A 14 -12.49 -3.97 -9.46
C GLY A 14 -11.31 -3.03 -9.12
N PRO A 15 -10.67 -2.44 -10.14
CA PRO A 15 -9.62 -1.44 -9.96
C PRO A 15 -10.17 -0.19 -9.26
N THR A 16 -9.43 0.31 -8.26
CA THR A 16 -9.74 1.60 -7.61
C THR A 16 -9.48 2.76 -8.58
N ALA A 17 -9.93 3.99 -8.26
CA ALA A 17 -9.63 5.16 -9.08
C ALA A 17 -8.12 5.34 -9.31
N VAL A 18 -7.31 5.22 -8.25
CA VAL A 18 -5.84 5.19 -8.33
C VAL A 18 -5.36 4.02 -9.18
N GLY A 19 -5.92 2.83 -9.00
CA GLY A 19 -5.58 1.65 -9.81
C GLY A 19 -5.87 1.84 -11.31
N ARG A 20 -6.86 2.66 -11.68
CA ARG A 20 -7.10 3.02 -13.09
C ARG A 20 -6.03 3.98 -13.61
N LEU A 21 -5.63 4.98 -12.82
CA LEU A 21 -4.56 5.93 -13.18
C LEU A 21 -3.21 5.21 -13.35
N LEU A 22 -2.89 4.28 -12.45
CA LEU A 22 -1.65 3.51 -12.48
C LEU A 22 -1.48 2.66 -13.75
N ARG A 23 -2.58 2.24 -14.40
CA ARG A 23 -2.49 1.52 -15.68
C ARG A 23 -1.88 2.33 -16.81
N GLY A 24 -1.92 3.66 -16.72
CA GLY A 24 -1.28 4.55 -17.69
C GLY A 24 0.24 4.66 -17.51
N VAL A 25 0.78 4.15 -16.41
CA VAL A 25 2.21 4.26 -16.07
C VAL A 25 2.90 2.91 -16.33
N PRO A 26 3.88 2.83 -17.24
CA PRO A 26 4.65 1.61 -17.43
C PRO A 26 5.31 1.16 -16.13
N ARG A 27 5.34 -0.16 -15.89
CA ARG A 27 5.87 -0.74 -14.64
C ARG A 27 7.27 -0.24 -14.27
N ALA A 28 8.17 -0.17 -15.26
CA ALA A 28 9.53 0.32 -15.05
C ALA A 28 9.58 1.77 -14.56
N VAL A 29 8.63 2.62 -14.98
CA VAL A 29 8.52 4.01 -14.50
C VAL A 29 7.91 4.03 -13.11
N ALA A 30 6.82 3.29 -12.88
CA ALA A 30 6.13 3.21 -11.60
C ALA A 30 7.02 2.74 -10.44
N GLU A 31 8.11 2.03 -10.74
CA GLU A 31 9.08 1.54 -9.75
C GLU A 31 10.36 2.39 -9.67
N HIS A 32 10.56 3.34 -10.59
CA HIS A 32 11.80 4.08 -10.69
C HIS A 32 11.96 5.10 -9.54
N PRO A 33 13.06 5.10 -8.76
CA PRO A 33 13.18 5.95 -7.57
C PRO A 33 13.14 7.47 -7.82
N VAL A 34 13.58 7.94 -8.99
CA VAL A 34 13.44 9.37 -9.34
C VAL A 34 11.98 9.72 -9.59
N TRP A 35 11.23 8.84 -10.26
CA TRP A 35 9.80 9.01 -10.49
C TRP A 35 9.05 9.02 -9.15
N LEU A 36 9.36 8.05 -8.29
CA LEU A 36 8.73 7.92 -6.97
C LEU A 36 8.98 9.12 -6.06
N GLN A 37 10.12 9.79 -6.16
CA GLN A 37 10.33 11.06 -5.47
C GLN A 37 9.49 12.19 -6.05
N ALA A 38 9.43 12.28 -7.38
CA ALA A 38 8.70 13.33 -8.08
C ALA A 38 7.18 13.28 -7.80
N VAL A 39 6.61 12.08 -7.72
CA VAL A 39 5.16 11.90 -7.52
C VAL A 39 4.73 11.82 -6.05
N ASP A 40 5.66 11.84 -5.09
CA ASP A 40 5.35 11.76 -3.64
C ASP A 40 4.34 12.82 -3.17
N PRO A 41 4.42 14.10 -3.58
CA PRO A 41 3.42 15.09 -3.21
C PRO A 41 2.02 14.77 -3.74
N VAL A 42 1.93 14.26 -4.97
CA VAL A 42 0.67 13.86 -5.60
C VAL A 42 0.08 12.65 -4.88
N ALA A 43 0.92 11.66 -4.53
CA ALA A 43 0.49 10.50 -3.78
C ALA A 43 -0.10 10.89 -2.40
N ARG A 44 0.55 11.79 -1.67
CA ARG A 44 0.06 12.31 -0.38
C ARG A 44 -1.27 13.04 -0.49
N MET A 45 -1.51 13.74 -1.61
CA MET A 45 -2.76 14.45 -1.87
C MET A 45 -3.90 13.48 -2.21
N LEU A 46 -3.63 12.47 -3.04
CA LEU A 46 -4.65 11.51 -3.48
C LEU A 46 -5.02 10.49 -2.40
N VAL A 47 -4.04 10.10 -1.59
CA VAL A 47 -4.20 9.12 -0.51
C VAL A 47 -3.56 9.68 0.75
N PRO A 48 -4.35 10.29 1.65
CA PRO A 48 -3.83 10.82 2.91
C PRO A 48 -3.05 9.75 3.68
N GLY A 49 -1.81 10.08 4.04
CA GLY A 49 -0.90 9.16 4.73
C GLY A 49 -0.03 8.29 3.81
N ALA A 50 -0.32 8.19 2.52
CA ALA A 50 0.55 7.49 1.58
C ALA A 50 1.83 8.30 1.32
N ARG A 51 2.93 7.58 1.11
CA ARG A 51 4.20 8.13 0.63
C ARG A 51 4.84 7.14 -0.32
N THR A 52 5.53 7.65 -1.33
CA THR A 52 6.29 6.88 -2.32
C THR A 52 7.79 6.98 -2.07
N SER A 53 8.26 7.91 -1.23
CA SER A 53 9.65 7.94 -0.78
C SER A 53 9.82 8.42 0.67
N GLY A 54 10.80 7.87 1.37
CA GLY A 54 11.08 8.20 2.77
C GLY A 54 12.44 7.73 3.26
N SER A 55 12.81 8.13 4.48
CA SER A 55 14.06 7.67 5.11
C SER A 55 13.90 6.24 5.62
N ALA A 56 14.89 5.39 5.38
CA ALA A 56 15.01 4.05 5.95
C ALA A 56 16.02 3.99 7.12
N GLY A 57 16.46 5.16 7.60
CA GLY A 57 17.52 5.28 8.59
C GLY A 57 18.92 4.94 8.05
N GLY A 58 19.96 5.38 8.76
CA GLY A 58 21.35 5.06 8.44
C GLY A 58 21.80 5.53 7.05
N GLY A 59 21.40 6.73 6.63
CA GLY A 59 21.75 7.28 5.30
C GLY A 59 20.99 6.66 4.12
N ARG A 60 20.10 5.68 4.37
CA ARG A 60 19.35 5.00 3.32
C ARG A 60 17.99 5.66 3.08
N ARG A 61 17.54 5.57 1.83
CA ARG A 61 16.23 6.01 1.38
C ARG A 61 15.46 4.82 0.83
N GLU A 62 14.19 4.75 1.17
CA GLU A 62 13.28 3.71 0.73
C GLU A 62 12.19 4.31 -0.17
N PHE A 63 11.77 3.52 -1.15
CA PHE A 63 10.79 3.90 -2.16
C PHE A 63 9.75 2.80 -2.32
N TYR A 64 8.49 3.21 -2.45
CA TYR A 64 7.33 2.34 -2.61
C TYR A 64 6.68 2.57 -3.97
N GLY A 65 6.96 1.68 -4.92
CA GLY A 65 6.36 1.67 -6.25
C GLY A 65 5.08 0.85 -6.26
N VAL A 66 3.92 1.50 -6.39
CA VAL A 66 2.63 0.82 -6.53
C VAL A 66 2.28 0.70 -8.00
N THR A 67 2.02 -0.52 -8.47
CA THR A 67 1.74 -0.82 -9.89
C THR A 67 0.29 -1.21 -10.13
N ARG A 68 -0.41 -1.59 -9.07
CA ARG A 68 -1.82 -1.97 -9.11
C ARG A 68 -2.51 -1.63 -7.81
N ALA A 69 -3.79 -1.25 -7.89
CA ALA A 69 -4.66 -1.11 -6.73
C ALA A 69 -6.08 -1.61 -7.07
N ARG A 70 -6.61 -2.52 -6.26
CA ARG A 70 -7.98 -3.06 -6.37
C ARG A 70 -8.71 -2.93 -5.05
N ALA A 71 -10.03 -2.71 -5.12
CA ALA A 71 -10.86 -2.67 -3.92
C ALA A 71 -10.90 -4.04 -3.25
N ILE A 72 -10.84 -4.08 -1.93
CA ILE A 72 -11.27 -5.24 -1.14
C ILE A 72 -12.72 -4.96 -0.76
N THR A 73 -13.65 -5.80 -1.23
CA THR A 73 -15.10 -5.58 -1.05
C THR A 73 -15.66 -6.36 0.12
N ALA A 74 -15.01 -7.45 0.52
CA ALA A 74 -15.35 -8.21 1.72
C ALA A 74 -14.10 -8.93 2.25
N VAL A 75 -14.08 -9.16 3.55
CA VAL A 75 -13.12 -10.00 4.25
C VAL A 75 -13.92 -10.82 5.24
N ASP A 76 -13.71 -12.13 5.20
CA ASP A 76 -14.11 -13.03 6.27
C ASP A 76 -12.83 -13.48 6.96
N ALA A 77 -12.69 -13.20 8.25
CA ALA A 77 -11.47 -13.48 8.98
C ALA A 77 -11.75 -13.92 10.41
N ALA A 78 -10.97 -14.90 10.87
CA ALA A 78 -10.98 -15.41 12.23
C ALA A 78 -9.56 -15.53 12.77
N TRP A 79 -9.38 -15.21 14.05
CA TRP A 79 -8.16 -15.44 14.80
C TRP A 79 -8.42 -16.50 15.85
N ASP A 80 -7.74 -17.65 15.73
CA ASP A 80 -7.91 -18.76 16.68
C ASP A 80 -9.39 -19.18 16.83
N GLY A 81 -10.08 -19.29 15.69
CA GLY A 81 -11.51 -19.62 15.62
C GLY A 81 -12.48 -18.47 15.97
N SER A 82 -11.99 -17.34 16.48
CA SER A 82 -12.82 -16.18 16.83
C SER A 82 -12.95 -15.20 15.66
N ALA A 83 -14.17 -14.92 15.22
CA ALA A 83 -14.44 -13.98 14.13
C ALA A 83 -13.92 -12.57 14.45
N LEU A 84 -13.23 -11.94 13.49
CA LEU A 84 -12.65 -10.59 13.62
C LEU A 84 -13.63 -9.46 13.23
N GLY A 85 -14.84 -9.81 12.81
CA GLY A 85 -15.88 -8.86 12.42
C GLY A 85 -15.83 -8.47 10.95
N ALA A 86 -16.73 -7.54 10.57
CA ALA A 86 -16.84 -7.06 9.20
C ALA A 86 -15.70 -6.12 8.81
N VAL A 87 -15.49 -5.96 7.50
CA VAL A 87 -14.56 -4.98 6.94
C VAL A 87 -14.92 -3.58 7.41
N GLN A 88 -13.95 -2.89 8.00
CA GLN A 88 -14.09 -1.51 8.44
C GLN A 88 -13.02 -0.62 7.79
N ARG A 89 -13.25 0.68 7.88
CA ARG A 89 -12.23 1.67 7.50
C ARG A 89 -11.03 1.57 8.45
N LEU A 90 -9.83 1.70 7.90
CA LEU A 90 -8.58 1.77 8.65
C LEU A 90 -8.42 3.18 9.24
N GLU A 91 -8.97 3.38 10.43
CA GLU A 91 -8.91 4.65 11.16
C GLU A 91 -8.59 4.40 12.65
N PRO A 92 -7.57 5.07 13.22
CA PRO A 92 -6.64 6.00 12.57
C PRO A 92 -5.71 5.30 11.56
N PRO A 93 -5.08 6.04 10.63
CA PRO A 93 -4.08 5.47 9.72
C PRO A 93 -2.94 4.81 10.50
N VAL A 94 -2.36 3.74 9.95
CA VAL A 94 -1.14 3.16 10.53
C VAL A 94 0.00 4.17 10.45
N THR A 95 0.74 4.31 11.56
CA THR A 95 1.85 5.28 11.70
C THR A 95 3.22 4.63 11.68
N PHE A 96 3.29 3.31 11.53
CA PHE A 96 4.55 2.58 11.41
C PHE A 96 5.12 2.71 9.99
N GLY A 97 6.43 2.92 9.88
CA GLY A 97 7.09 3.24 8.62
C GLY A 97 6.80 4.67 8.17
N PHE A 98 7.09 4.99 6.91
CA PHE A 98 6.85 6.34 6.35
C PHE A 98 5.62 6.42 5.44
N GLY A 99 4.91 5.31 5.20
CA GLY A 99 3.71 5.28 4.36
C GLY A 99 2.57 4.53 5.04
N SER A 100 1.36 5.04 4.90
CA SER A 100 0.13 4.43 5.39
C SER A 100 -0.73 3.90 4.25
N ALA A 101 -1.58 2.92 4.56
CA ALA A 101 -2.59 2.43 3.63
C ALA A 101 -3.80 3.39 3.58
N PRO A 102 -4.56 3.42 2.48
CA PRO A 102 -5.82 4.15 2.42
C PRO A 102 -6.79 3.68 3.52
N ALA A 103 -7.65 4.58 4.01
CA ALA A 103 -8.70 4.23 4.96
C ALA A 103 -9.65 3.15 4.42
N THR A 104 -9.92 3.13 3.11
CA THR A 104 -10.69 2.07 2.47
C THR A 104 -9.79 0.87 2.15
N PRO A 105 -10.11 -0.35 2.63
CA PRO A 105 -9.32 -1.55 2.38
C PRO A 105 -9.06 -1.80 0.89
N THR A 106 -7.79 -1.87 0.53
CA THR A 106 -7.32 -1.90 -0.86
C THR A 106 -6.17 -2.89 -0.98
N LEU A 107 -6.25 -3.79 -1.97
CA LEU A 107 -5.16 -4.67 -2.34
C LEU A 107 -4.24 -3.94 -3.32
N VAL A 108 -2.95 -3.89 -3.02
CA VAL A 108 -1.94 -3.24 -3.87
C VAL A 108 -0.80 -4.19 -4.23
N ASP A 109 -0.29 -4.05 -5.45
CA ASP A 109 0.99 -4.66 -5.85
C ASP A 109 2.07 -3.59 -5.65
N ILE A 110 2.95 -3.83 -4.69
CA ILE A 110 3.99 -2.89 -4.26
C ILE A 110 5.39 -3.46 -4.49
N VAL A 111 6.29 -2.63 -5.00
CA VAL A 111 7.73 -2.89 -5.04
C VAL A 111 8.42 -1.92 -4.10
N THR A 112 9.14 -2.48 -3.14
CA THR A 112 9.98 -1.72 -2.23
C THR A 112 11.42 -1.74 -2.74
N SER A 113 12.02 -0.57 -2.87
CA SER A 113 13.46 -0.45 -3.12
C SER A 113 14.12 0.40 -2.05
N ILE A 114 15.28 -0.05 -1.57
CA ILE A 114 16.11 0.66 -0.60
C ILE A 114 17.42 1.03 -1.31
N ARG A 115 17.84 2.28 -1.19
CA ARG A 115 19.10 2.77 -1.73
C ARG A 115 19.88 3.51 -0.66
N GLU A 116 21.19 3.38 -0.69
CA GLU A 116 22.08 4.26 0.07
C GLU A 116 22.06 5.66 -0.57
N ARG A 117 22.14 6.71 0.26
CA ARG A 117 22.52 8.04 -0.24
C ARG A 117 24.02 8.03 -0.49
N ALA A 118 24.41 8.29 -1.74
CA ALA A 118 25.78 8.69 -2.06
C ALA A 118 26.14 10.01 -1.36
#